data_AF-A0A3C0CKW4-F1
#
_entry.id   AF-A0A3C0CKW4-F1
#
_cell.length_a   1.000
_cell.length_b   1.000
_cell.length_c   1.000
_cell.angle_alpha   90.00
_cell.angle_beta   90.00
_cell.angle_gamma   90.00
#
_symmetry.space_group_name_H-M   'P 1'
#
loop_
_entity.id
_entity.type
_entity.pdbx_description
1 polymer ?
#
loop_
_entity_poly.entity_id
_entity_poly.type
_entity_poly.pdbx_seq_one_letter_code
_entity_poly.pdbx_strand_id
1 'polypeptide(L)' 'FIMVDDAPYLDGEYAAFGKVVAGMEAVDRIVATPRDYDDRPLKEQRVKTVTVETFGETYGEPQKIGQSSQRSRRS' A
#
# COMPACT_ATOMS: atom_id res chain seq x y z
N PHE A 1 2.07 3.76 -3.92
CA PHE A 1 1.11 4.13 -4.98
C PHE A 1 1.14 3.05 -6.06
N ILE A 2 0.21 3.11 -7.02
CA ILE A 2 0.23 2.26 -8.21
C ILE A 2 0.45 3.20 -9.39
N MET A 3 1.47 2.92 -10.21
CA MET A 3 1.68 3.63 -11.47
C MET A 3 0.66 3.14 -12.50
N VAL A 4 0.01 4.07 -13.18
CA VAL A 4 -1.04 3.78 -14.17
C VAL A 4 -0.52 3.86 -15.60
N ASP A 5 0.68 4.41 -15.77
CA ASP A 5 1.45 4.47 -17.01
C ASP A 5 2.95 4.55 -16.65
N ASP A 6 3.83 4.44 -17.65
CA ASP A 6 5.27 4.52 -17.48
C ASP A 6 5.70 5.90 -16.93
N ALA A 7 6.49 5.90 -15.86
CA ALA A 7 7.04 7.12 -15.25
C ALA A 7 8.55 7.00 -14.97
N PRO A 8 9.40 7.05 -16.00
CA PRO A 8 10.85 6.93 -15.84
C PRO A 8 11.46 7.99 -14.92
N TYR A 9 10.78 9.13 -14.73
CA TYR A 9 11.22 10.22 -13.87
C TYR A 9 11.12 9.90 -12.36
N LEU A 10 10.55 8.76 -11.97
CA LEU A 10 10.45 8.30 -10.58
C LEU A 10 11.51 7.25 -10.23
N ASP A 11 12.30 6.81 -11.23
CA ASP A 11 13.35 5.83 -11.02
C ASP A 11 14.42 6.39 -10.08
N GLY A 12 14.71 5.67 -9.00
CA GLY A 12 15.67 6.08 -7.97
C GLY A 12 15.08 6.99 -6.87
N GLU A 13 13.96 7.67 -7.13
CA GLU A 13 13.25 8.49 -6.15
C GLU A 13 12.32 7.65 -5.25
N TYR A 14 11.84 6.51 -5.74
CA TYR A 14 10.93 5.63 -5.01
C TYR A 14 11.32 4.16 -5.11
N ALA A 15 11.27 3.46 -3.97
CA ALA A 15 11.53 2.03 -3.90
C ALA A 15 10.30 1.23 -4.36
N ALA A 16 10.31 0.76 -5.60
CA ALA A 16 9.33 -0.20 -6.08
C ALA A 16 9.55 -1.56 -5.39
N PHE A 17 8.50 -2.11 -4.76
CA PHE A 17 8.54 -3.40 -4.06
C PHE A 17 7.61 -4.46 -4.67
N GLY A 18 6.88 -4.11 -5.73
CA GLY A 18 5.95 -5.00 -6.39
C GLY A 18 5.37 -4.39 -7.67
N LYS A 19 4.69 -5.22 -8.46
CA LYS A 19 3.97 -4.81 -9.67
C LYS A 19 2.59 -5.45 -9.71
N VAL A 20 1.63 -4.78 -10.32
CA VAL A 20 0.32 -5.37 -10.59
C VAL A 20 0.51 -6.43 -11.68
N VAL A 21 0.09 -7.66 -11.40
CA VAL A 21 0.20 -8.78 -12.35
C VAL A 21 -1.12 -9.13 -13.02
N ALA A 22 -2.25 -8.68 -12.46
CA ALA A 22 -3.60 -8.84 -12.98
C ALA A 22 -4.50 -7.74 -12.41
N GLY A 23 -5.59 -7.41 -13.11
CA GLY A 23 -6.58 -6.45 -12.62
C GLY A 23 -6.29 -4.98 -12.89
N MET A 24 -5.43 -4.66 -13.87
CA MET A 24 -5.13 -3.26 -14.25
C MET A 24 -6.38 -2.49 -14.70
N GLU A 25 -7.38 -3.17 -15.26
CA GLU A 25 -8.66 -2.56 -15.61
C GLU A 25 -9.41 -1.97 -14.39
N ALA A 26 -9.14 -2.46 -13.18
CA ALA A 26 -9.67 -1.86 -11.96
C ALA A 26 -8.97 -0.55 -11.63
N VAL A 27 -7.66 -0.47 -11.89
CA VAL A 27 -6.87 0.75 -11.75
C VAL A 27 -7.36 1.81 -12.72
N ASP A 28 -7.56 1.44 -14.00
CA ASP A 28 -8.08 2.35 -15.03
C ASP A 28 -9.46 2.92 -14.64
N ARG A 29 -10.35 2.07 -14.12
CA ARG A 29 -11.67 2.53 -13.62
C ARG A 29 -11.56 3.53 -12.49
N ILE A 30 -10.58 3.39 -11.60
CA ILE A 30 -10.34 4.33 -10.50
C ILE A 30 -9.85 5.68 -11.04
N VAL A 31 -8.90 5.67 -11.97
CA VAL A 31 -8.35 6.89 -12.61
C VAL A 31 -9.43 7.66 -13.38
N ALA A 32 -10.34 6.94 -14.02
CA ALA A 32 -11.45 7.51 -14.78
C ALA A 32 -12.57 8.12 -13.91
N THR A 33 -12.50 8.00 -12.57
CA THR A 33 -13.54 8.59 -11.70
C THR A 33 -13.49 10.12 -11.70
N PRO A 34 -14.64 10.80 -11.61
CA PRO A 34 -14.68 12.24 -11.42
C PRO A 34 -13.91 12.67 -10.17
N ARG A 35 -13.10 13.71 -10.30
CA ARG A 35 -12.26 14.28 -9.24
C ARG A 35 -12.60 15.74 -8.99
N ASP A 36 -12.27 16.22 -7.81
CA ASP A 36 -12.27 17.65 -7.50
C ASP A 36 -10.99 18.34 -8.02
N TYR A 37 -10.82 19.61 -7.68
CA TYR A 37 -9.66 20.42 -8.08
C TYR A 37 -8.33 19.91 -7.50
N ASP A 38 -8.37 19.18 -6.38
CA ASP A 38 -7.20 18.65 -5.69
C ASP A 38 -6.92 17.18 -6.08
N ASP A 39 -7.43 16.75 -7.24
CA ASP A 39 -7.34 15.38 -7.77
C ASP A 39 -7.97 14.29 -6.89
N ARG A 40 -8.77 14.66 -5.89
CA ARG A 40 -9.44 13.69 -5.03
C ARG A 40 -10.70 13.18 -5.71
N PRO A 41 -10.90 11.84 -5.80
CA PRO A 41 -12.13 11.27 -6.32
C PRO A 41 -13.36 11.74 -5.54
N LEU A 42 -14.39 12.21 -6.25
CA LEU A 42 -15.66 12.67 -5.65
C LEU A 42 -16.40 11.53 -4.94
N LYS A 43 -16.25 10.32 -5.46
CA LYS A 43 -16.68 9.09 -4.81
C LYS A 43 -15.47 8.40 -4.22
N GLU A 44 -15.60 7.98 -2.97
CA GLU A 44 -14.51 7.36 -2.25
C GLU A 44 -14.10 5.99 -2.80
N GLN A 45 -12.79 5.77 -2.93
CA GLN A 45 -12.19 4.52 -3.35
C GLN A 45 -11.49 3.87 -2.14
N ARG A 46 -12.01 2.74 -1.67
CA ARG A 46 -11.49 2.04 -0.47
C ARG A 46 -11.11 0.60 -0.76
N VAL A 47 -9.97 0.19 -0.20
CA VAL A 47 -9.61 -1.23 -0.09
C VAL A 47 -10.51 -1.85 0.98
N LYS A 48 -11.28 -2.88 0.60
CA LYS A 48 -12.17 -3.58 1.53
C LYS A 48 -11.46 -4.71 2.29
N THR A 49 -10.59 -5.42 1.59
CA THR A 49 -9.87 -6.59 2.11
C THR A 49 -8.56 -6.72 1.36
N VAL A 50 -7.52 -7.15 2.06
CA VAL A 50 -6.22 -7.51 1.50
C VAL A 50 -5.90 -8.91 1.97
N THR A 51 -5.54 -9.79 1.05
CA THR A 51 -5.05 -11.13 1.35
C THR A 51 -3.62 -11.26 0.86
N VAL A 52 -2.83 -12.07 1.56
CA VAL A 52 -1.44 -12.35 1.21
C VAL A 52 -1.32 -13.85 1.06
N GLU A 53 -0.89 -14.29 -0.11
CA GLU A 53 -0.43 -15.67 -0.29
C GLU A 53 0.98 -15.76 0.30
N THR A 54 1.17 -16.60 1.31
CA THR A 54 2.48 -16.73 1.98
C THR A 54 3.40 -17.71 1.27
N PHE A 55 2.96 -18.32 0.16
CA PHE A 55 3.73 -19.29 -0.63
C PHE A 55 4.33 -20.45 0.21
N GLY A 56 3.62 -20.85 1.28
CA GLY A 56 4.07 -21.89 2.20
C GLY A 56 4.99 -21.40 3.33
N GLU A 57 5.37 -20.12 3.32
CA GLU A 57 6.16 -19.51 4.39
C GLU A 57 5.29 -19.12 5.59
N THR A 58 5.88 -19.21 6.78
CA THR A 58 5.25 -18.76 8.03
C THR A 58 5.93 -17.50 8.53
N TYR A 59 5.18 -16.40 8.58
CA TYR A 59 5.64 -15.13 9.13
C TYR A 59 5.19 -15.02 10.59
N GLY A 60 6.13 -14.74 11.49
CA GLY A 60 5.82 -14.48 12.90
C GLY A 60 5.05 -13.15 13.08
N GLU A 61 4.55 -12.93 14.29
CA GLU A 61 3.95 -11.66 14.68
C GLU A 61 4.94 -10.49 14.43
N PRO A 62 4.45 -9.33 13.94
CA PRO A 62 5.31 -8.19 13.67
C PRO A 62 5.98 -7.70 14.97
N GLN A 63 7.29 -7.51 14.92
CA GLN A 63 8.03 -6.91 16.03
C GLN A 63 7.72 -5.41 16.11
N LYS A 64 6.94 -5.01 17.11
CA LYS A 64 6.65 -3.60 17.39
C LYS A 64 7.81 -2.99 18.17
N ILE A 65 8.63 -2.18 17.51
CA ILE A 65 9.66 -1.40 18.18
C ILE A 65 8.96 -0.30 19.00
N GLY A 66 8.86 -0.49 20.33
CA GLY A 66 8.27 0.49 21.25
C GLY A 66 7.43 -0.06 22.41
N GLN A 67 7.19 -1.36 22.52
CA GLN A 67 6.45 -1.96 23.65
C GLN A 67 7.31 -2.73 24.66
N SER A 68 8.56 -2.31 24.84
CA SER A 68 9.48 -2.91 25.81
C SER A 68 10.32 -1.86 26.55
N SER A 69 9.67 -0.95 27.27
CA SER A 69 10.37 -0.07 28.23
C SER A 69 9.48 0.50 29.34
N GLN A 70 8.45 -0.25 29.77
CA GLN A 70 7.61 0.14 30.92
C GLN A 70 7.31 -1.02 31.87
N ARG A 71 8.29 -1.89 32.14
CA ARG A 71 8.28 -2.79 33.32
C ARG A 71 9.70 -3.03 33.83
N SER A 72 10.37 -1.99 34.31
CA SER A 72 11.40 -2.15 35.36
C SER A 72 11.81 -0.78 35.94
N ARG A 73 10.95 -0.23 36.80
CA ARG A 73 11.39 0.59 37.94
C ARG A 73 10.43 0.31 39.10
N ARG A 74 10.73 -0.77 39.82
CA ARG A 74 10.36 -0.94 41.23
C ARG A 74 11.66 -1.07 42.01
N SER A 75 12.08 0.03 42.63
CA SER A 75 12.55 0.10 44.01
C SER A 75 12.45 1.56 44.42
#